data_AF-A0A0S8A081-F1
#
_entry.id   AF-A0A0S8A081-F1
#
_cell.length_a   1.000
_cell.length_b   1.000
_cell.length_c   1.000
_cell.angle_alpha   90.00
_cell.angle_beta   90.00
_cell.angle_gamma   90.00
#
_symmetry.space_group_name_H-M   'P 1'
#
loop_
_entity.id
_entity.type
_entity.pdbx_description
1 polymer ?
#
loop_
_entity_poly.entity_id
_entity_poly.type
_entity_poly.pdbx_seq_one_letter_code
_entity_poly.pdbx_strand_id
1 'polypeptide(L)'
;GADLRTDLPGYLLYHNGVVAAELPDLLHIWSNDFVAFLLGCSFTFEAALLDAGVPLRHLEQGKNVPMYITNVPCQPAGPFAGPLVVSMRPIPRHLVDRAVGITACYPLAHGAPVHMGDPAAIGIANLGRPDFGDMVAVGSDEVPVFWACGVTPQAAVMQAKPDLVITHIPGHMFVTDLRHEESR
;
A
#
# COMPACT_ATOMS: atom_id res chain seq x y z
N GLY A 1 23.03 7.83 -12.40
CA GLY A 1 22.23 6.86 -11.63
C GLY A 1 21.24 7.65 -10.80
N ALA A 2 20.16 7.01 -10.36
CA ALA A 2 19.17 7.65 -9.50
C ALA A 2 19.73 7.98 -8.10
N ASP A 3 19.16 8.99 -7.45
CA ASP A 3 19.50 9.45 -6.11
C ASP A 3 18.24 9.56 -5.23
N LEU A 4 18.10 8.65 -4.26
CA LEU A 4 16.96 8.59 -3.35
C LEU A 4 16.83 9.80 -2.42
N ARG A 5 17.80 10.71 -2.43
CA ARG A 5 17.75 11.95 -1.65
C ARG A 5 16.96 13.03 -2.37
N THR A 6 16.80 12.94 -3.69
CA THR A 6 16.24 14.03 -4.53
C THR A 6 15.20 13.57 -5.53
N ASP A 7 15.21 12.30 -5.92
CA ASP A 7 14.46 11.85 -7.11
C ASP A 7 13.00 11.46 -6.80
N LEU A 8 12.57 11.61 -5.54
CA LEU A 8 11.15 11.54 -5.17
C LEU A 8 10.55 12.95 -5.10
N PRO A 9 9.27 13.14 -5.47
CA PRO A 9 8.63 14.45 -5.42
C PRO A 9 8.46 15.03 -4.01
N GLY A 10 8.60 14.23 -2.94
CA GLY A 10 8.59 14.70 -1.55
C GLY A 10 8.66 13.60 -0.51
N TYR A 11 9.10 13.97 0.69
CA TYR A 11 9.39 13.06 1.80
C TYR A 11 8.67 13.46 3.09
N LEU A 12 8.34 12.47 3.93
CA LEU A 12 7.86 12.65 5.29
C LEU A 12 8.94 12.22 6.28
N LEU A 13 9.30 13.14 7.17
CA LEU A 13 10.20 12.90 8.29
C LEU A 13 9.39 12.50 9.52
N TYR A 14 9.71 11.34 10.10
CA TYR A 14 9.14 10.87 11.36
C TYR A 14 10.19 10.91 12.46
N HIS A 15 9.84 11.49 13.61
CA HIS A 15 10.61 11.37 14.86
C HIS A 15 9.72 10.74 15.93
N ASN A 16 10.23 9.70 16.60
CA ASN A 16 9.50 8.99 17.65
C ASN A 16 8.08 8.56 17.22
N GLY A 17 7.94 8.15 15.95
CA GLY A 17 6.66 7.70 15.37
C GLY A 17 5.67 8.80 14.99
N VAL A 18 6.05 10.09 15.06
CA VAL A 18 5.19 11.23 14.69
C VAL A 18 5.79 11.99 13.51
N VAL A 19 4.95 12.44 12.57
CA VAL A 19 5.37 13.29 11.46
C VAL A 19 5.91 14.61 12.02
N ALA A 20 7.19 14.87 11.77
CA ALA A 20 7.92 16.05 12.24
C ALA A 20 8.02 17.13 11.15
N ALA A 21 8.16 16.72 9.88
CA ALA A 21 8.28 17.64 8.76
C ALA A 21 7.93 16.95 7.43
N GLU A 22 7.53 17.75 6.44
CA GLU A 22 7.57 17.38 5.03
C GLU A 22 8.80 18.05 4.39
N LEU A 23 9.52 17.31 3.55
CA LEU A 23 10.78 17.78 2.95
C LEU A 23 10.75 17.60 1.43
N PRO A 24 11.29 18.55 0.65
CA PRO A 24 11.42 18.41 -0.80
C PRO A 24 12.60 17.52 -1.18
N ASP A 25 13.62 17.41 -0.33
CA ASP A 25 14.82 16.59 -0.52
C ASP A 25 15.42 16.18 0.84
N LEU A 26 16.38 15.26 0.81
CA LEU A 26 17.05 14.72 1.99
C LEU A 26 18.53 15.15 2.11
N LEU A 27 19.01 16.06 1.27
CA LEU A 27 20.45 16.36 1.14
C LEU A 27 21.07 16.84 2.46
N HIS A 28 20.29 17.55 3.26
CA HIS A 28 20.74 18.13 4.52
C HIS A 28 20.62 17.20 5.74
N ILE A 29 19.87 16.10 5.62
CA ILE A 29 19.58 15.19 6.74
C ILE A 29 20.10 13.77 6.52
N TRP A 30 20.53 13.45 5.30
CA TRP A 30 21.01 12.11 4.96
C TRP A 30 22.30 11.77 5.72
N SER A 31 22.32 10.61 6.36
CA SER A 31 23.51 10.04 7.02
C SER A 31 24.01 8.82 6.26
N ASN A 32 25.31 8.54 6.34
CA ASN A 32 25.90 7.33 5.77
C ASN A 32 25.42 6.03 6.46
N ASP A 33 24.85 6.16 7.66
CA ASP A 33 24.29 5.03 8.41
C ASP A 33 22.83 4.71 8.02
N PHE A 34 22.23 5.48 7.09
CA PHE A 34 20.87 5.23 6.64
C PHE A 34 20.79 4.02 5.70
N VAL A 35 19.72 3.25 5.85
CA VAL A 35 19.37 2.13 4.98
C VAL A 35 18.05 2.45 4.30
N ALA A 36 18.04 2.42 2.97
CA ALA A 36 16.84 2.64 2.18
C ALA A 36 16.18 1.33 1.79
N PHE A 37 14.84 1.31 1.87
CA PHE A 37 14.02 0.20 1.42
C PHE A 37 13.06 0.71 0.34
N LEU A 38 13.17 0.17 -0.87
CA LEU A 38 12.18 0.37 -1.93
C LEU A 38 11.13 -0.74 -1.84
N LEU A 39 9.90 -0.35 -1.50
CA LEU A 39 8.79 -1.27 -1.35
C LEU A 39 7.84 -1.11 -2.54
N GLY A 40 7.35 -2.24 -3.08
CA GLY A 40 6.45 -2.22 -4.22
C GLY A 40 5.08 -1.61 -3.91
N CYS A 41 4.40 -1.18 -4.97
CA CYS A 41 3.10 -0.51 -4.92
C CYS A 41 2.07 -1.26 -5.78
N SER A 42 0.77 -1.09 -5.48
CA SER A 42 -0.32 -1.74 -6.19
C SER A 42 -0.49 -1.31 -7.66
N PHE A 43 0.02 -0.14 -8.06
CA PHE A 43 -0.15 0.37 -9.44
C PHE A 43 0.27 -0.63 -10.50
N THR A 44 1.29 -1.41 -10.19
CA THR A 44 1.80 -2.53 -10.98
C THR A 44 0.66 -3.50 -11.33
N PHE A 45 0.09 -4.24 -10.37
CA PHE A 45 -0.95 -5.21 -10.73
C PHE A 45 -2.27 -4.57 -11.16
N GLU A 46 -2.52 -3.31 -10.83
CA GLU A 46 -3.72 -2.59 -11.28
C GLU A 46 -3.78 -2.46 -12.80
N ALA A 47 -2.64 -2.16 -13.45
CA ALA A 47 -2.55 -2.18 -14.90
C ALA A 47 -2.90 -3.57 -15.47
N ALA A 48 -2.33 -4.62 -14.89
CA ALA A 48 -2.60 -6.00 -15.31
C ALA A 48 -4.07 -6.42 -15.10
N LEU A 49 -4.72 -5.94 -14.04
CA LEU A 49 -6.15 -6.15 -13.81
C LEU A 49 -7.00 -5.48 -14.89
N LEU A 50 -6.71 -4.21 -15.20
CA LEU A 50 -7.42 -3.46 -16.24
C LEU A 50 -7.25 -4.10 -17.63
N ASP A 51 -6.03 -4.50 -17.99
CA ASP A 51 -5.73 -5.18 -19.26
C ASP A 51 -6.50 -6.49 -19.41
N ALA A 52 -6.79 -7.17 -18.29
CA ALA A 52 -7.58 -8.40 -18.26
C ALA A 52 -9.09 -8.17 -18.11
N GLY A 53 -9.53 -6.91 -18.17
CA GLY A 53 -10.93 -6.50 -18.07
C GLY A 53 -11.51 -6.56 -16.65
N VAL A 54 -10.67 -6.55 -15.62
CA VAL A 54 -11.10 -6.45 -14.22
C VAL A 54 -11.22 -4.96 -13.85
N PRO A 55 -12.42 -4.45 -13.55
CA PRO A 55 -12.62 -3.03 -13.28
C PRO A 55 -12.02 -2.62 -11.93
N LEU A 56 -11.60 -1.36 -11.84
CA LEU A 56 -11.04 -0.76 -10.63
C LEU A 56 -11.89 0.44 -10.21
N ARG A 57 -12.79 0.21 -9.24
CA ARG A 57 -13.79 1.18 -8.80
C ARG A 57 -13.23 2.55 -8.41
N HIS A 58 -12.09 2.58 -7.73
CA HIS A 58 -11.48 3.84 -7.30
C HIS A 58 -11.01 4.68 -8.49
N LEU A 59 -10.48 4.05 -9.55
CA LEU A 59 -10.11 4.74 -10.79
C LEU A 59 -11.34 5.26 -11.53
N GLU A 60 -12.40 4.45 -11.65
CA GLU A 60 -13.68 4.88 -12.25
C GLU A 60 -14.27 6.11 -11.55
N GLN A 61 -14.04 6.23 -10.24
CA GLN A 61 -14.53 7.34 -9.42
C GLN A 61 -13.53 8.49 -9.25
N GLY A 62 -12.32 8.40 -9.81
CA GLY A 62 -11.26 9.40 -9.63
C GLY A 62 -10.83 9.56 -8.16
N LYS A 63 -10.76 8.46 -7.42
CA LYS A 63 -10.52 8.39 -5.97
C LYS A 63 -9.25 7.63 -5.64
N ASN A 64 -8.67 7.92 -4.47
CA ASN A 64 -7.63 7.08 -3.92
C ASN A 64 -8.22 5.76 -3.42
N VAL A 65 -7.49 4.66 -3.61
CA VAL A 65 -7.92 3.34 -3.14
C VAL A 65 -8.16 3.36 -1.62
N PRO A 66 -9.28 2.81 -1.12
CA PRO A 66 -9.52 2.73 0.31
C PRO A 66 -8.59 1.71 0.95
N MET A 67 -8.00 2.09 2.09
CA MET A 67 -7.13 1.25 2.88
C MET A 67 -7.62 1.18 4.33
N TYR A 68 -7.43 0.03 4.95
CA TYR A 68 -7.95 -0.29 6.27
C TYR A 68 -6.88 -0.96 7.13
N ILE A 69 -6.84 -0.58 8.40
CA ILE A 69 -6.08 -1.25 9.44
C ILE A 69 -6.87 -2.49 9.87
N THR A 70 -6.27 -3.67 9.75
CA THR A 70 -6.92 -4.93 10.13
C THR A 70 -6.65 -5.30 11.59
N ASN A 71 -7.35 -6.31 12.09
CA ASN A 71 -6.99 -6.98 13.36
C ASN A 71 -5.95 -8.11 13.18
N VAL A 72 -5.40 -8.29 11.99
CA VAL A 72 -4.43 -9.34 11.68
C VAL A 72 -3.03 -8.81 12.00
N PRO A 73 -2.31 -9.38 12.98
CA PRO A 73 -0.97 -8.90 13.31
C PRO A 73 0.05 -9.35 12.26
N CYS A 74 0.98 -8.45 11.89
CA CYS A 74 2.20 -8.85 11.21
C CYS A 74 3.10 -9.67 12.15
N GLN A 75 3.97 -10.50 11.58
CA GLN A 75 5.01 -11.16 12.35
C GLN A 75 5.98 -10.10 12.91
N PRO A 76 6.19 -10.05 14.23
CA PRO A 76 7.06 -9.04 14.82
C PRO A 76 8.53 -9.30 14.49
N ALA A 77 9.30 -8.22 14.33
CA ALA A 77 10.73 -8.24 14.10
C ALA A 77 11.42 -7.15 14.94
N GLY A 78 12.03 -7.55 16.06
CA GLY A 78 12.62 -6.61 17.01
C GLY A 78 11.58 -5.62 17.56
N PRO A 79 11.83 -4.30 17.51
CA PRO A 79 10.86 -3.30 17.97
C PRO A 79 9.67 -3.11 17.01
N PHE A 80 9.75 -3.64 15.79
CA PHE A 80 8.71 -3.50 14.78
C PHE A 80 7.62 -4.56 14.96
N ALA A 81 6.41 -4.09 15.27
CA ALA A 81 5.19 -4.87 15.31
C ALA A 81 4.04 -3.97 14.89
N GLY A 82 2.95 -4.55 14.41
CA GLY A 82 1.77 -3.79 14.01
C GLY A 82 0.73 -4.62 13.28
N PRO A 83 -0.47 -4.06 13.10
CA PRO A 83 -1.50 -4.67 12.27
C PRO A 83 -1.11 -4.62 10.78
N LEU A 84 -1.53 -5.63 10.03
CA LEU A 84 -1.52 -5.58 8.58
C LEU A 84 -2.48 -4.49 8.10
N VAL A 85 -2.01 -3.63 7.20
CA VAL A 85 -2.85 -2.67 6.48
C VAL A 85 -3.17 -3.25 5.11
N VAL A 86 -4.44 -3.19 4.73
CA VAL A 86 -4.92 -3.72 3.44
C VAL A 86 -5.51 -2.62 2.58
N SER A 87 -5.37 -2.73 1.26
CA SER A 87 -6.14 -1.96 0.28
C SER A 87 -7.30 -2.81 -0.23
N MET A 88 -8.47 -2.21 -0.42
CA MET A 88 -9.68 -2.93 -0.85
C MET A 88 -10.12 -2.49 -2.25
N ARG A 89 -10.45 -3.47 -3.10
CA ARG A 89 -11.13 -3.23 -4.38
C ARG A 89 -12.38 -4.11 -4.42
N PRO A 90 -13.56 -3.55 -4.73
CA PRO A 90 -14.72 -4.37 -5.02
C PRO A 90 -14.57 -4.98 -6.42
N ILE A 91 -14.62 -6.31 -6.49
CA ILE A 91 -14.44 -7.06 -7.74
C ILE A 91 -15.74 -7.80 -8.06
N PRO A 92 -16.28 -7.69 -9.29
CA PRO A 92 -17.44 -8.48 -9.70
C PRO A 92 -17.22 -9.96 -9.42
N ARG A 93 -18.19 -10.64 -8.82
CA ARG A 93 -18.03 -12.04 -8.33
C ARG A 93 -17.44 -12.99 -9.37
N HIS A 94 -17.85 -12.84 -10.63
CA HIS A 94 -17.40 -13.69 -11.74
C HIS A 94 -15.95 -13.41 -12.20
N LEU A 95 -15.31 -12.35 -11.70
CA LEU A 95 -13.94 -11.95 -12.02
C LEU A 95 -12.97 -12.16 -10.84
N VAL A 96 -13.44 -12.59 -9.66
CA VAL A 96 -12.61 -12.75 -8.46
C VAL A 96 -11.44 -13.72 -8.72
N ASP A 97 -11.71 -14.90 -9.27
CA ASP A 97 -10.67 -15.90 -9.55
C ASP A 97 -9.63 -15.37 -10.55
N ARG A 98 -10.07 -14.57 -11.53
CA ARG A 98 -9.19 -13.90 -12.49
C ARG A 98 -8.30 -12.89 -11.78
N ALA A 99 -8.87 -12.04 -10.92
CA ALA A 99 -8.12 -11.05 -10.16
C ALA A 99 -7.08 -11.71 -9.24
N VAL A 100 -7.44 -12.81 -8.57
CA VAL A 100 -6.51 -13.61 -7.76
C VAL A 100 -5.36 -14.14 -8.63
N GLY A 101 -5.68 -14.81 -9.74
CA GLY A 101 -4.67 -15.41 -10.62
C GLY A 101 -3.69 -14.39 -11.20
N ILE A 102 -4.18 -13.21 -11.58
CA ILE A 102 -3.33 -12.13 -12.08
C ILE A 102 -2.43 -11.58 -10.98
N THR A 103 -3.01 -11.19 -9.84
CA THR A 103 -2.25 -10.52 -8.76
C THR A 103 -1.25 -11.46 -8.08
N ALA A 104 -1.53 -12.77 -8.02
CA ALA A 104 -0.60 -13.78 -7.51
C ALA A 104 0.74 -13.83 -8.29
N CYS A 105 0.74 -13.43 -9.55
CA CYS A 105 1.94 -13.35 -10.39
C CYS A 105 2.79 -12.10 -10.12
N TYR A 106 2.54 -11.32 -9.07
CA TYR A 106 3.29 -10.10 -8.75
C TYR A 106 3.71 -10.05 -7.28
N PRO A 107 4.57 -10.98 -6.82
CA PRO A 107 4.93 -11.09 -5.39
C PRO A 107 5.64 -9.84 -4.85
N LEU A 108 6.31 -9.07 -5.72
CA LEU A 108 6.96 -7.81 -5.34
C LEU A 108 6.00 -6.62 -5.28
N ALA A 109 4.75 -6.77 -5.74
CA ALA A 109 3.70 -5.75 -5.70
C ALA A 109 2.45 -6.29 -5.00
N HIS A 110 2.57 -6.61 -3.71
CA HIS A 110 1.51 -7.13 -2.82
C HIS A 110 1.08 -8.60 -3.06
N GLY A 111 1.23 -9.13 -4.27
CA GLY A 111 0.93 -10.54 -4.57
C GLY A 111 -0.56 -10.87 -4.52
N ALA A 112 -0.89 -12.11 -4.14
CA ALA A 112 -2.27 -12.57 -4.04
C ALA A 112 -3.06 -11.81 -2.96
N PRO A 113 -4.41 -11.75 -3.04
CA PRO A 113 -5.23 -11.17 -1.98
C PRO A 113 -4.98 -11.88 -0.64
N VAL A 114 -4.96 -11.10 0.43
CA VAL A 114 -4.83 -11.62 1.80
C VAL A 114 -6.19 -11.96 2.42
N HIS A 115 -7.27 -11.39 1.88
CA HIS A 115 -8.64 -11.66 2.32
C HIS A 115 -9.66 -11.37 1.22
N MET A 116 -10.80 -12.05 1.25
CA MET A 116 -11.91 -11.88 0.31
C MET A 116 -13.24 -12.11 1.04
N GLY A 117 -14.24 -11.27 0.74
CA GLY A 117 -15.58 -11.41 1.29
C GLY A 117 -15.80 -10.56 2.54
N ASP A 118 -16.24 -11.18 3.64
CA ASP A 118 -16.72 -10.46 4.82
C ASP A 118 -15.61 -9.62 5.49
N PRO A 119 -15.69 -8.28 5.45
CA PRO A 119 -14.67 -7.40 6.04
C PRO A 119 -14.52 -7.58 7.56
N ALA A 120 -15.58 -8.01 8.26
CA ALA A 120 -15.55 -8.17 9.71
C ALA A 120 -14.57 -9.27 10.15
N ALA A 121 -14.32 -10.27 9.30
CA ALA A 121 -13.36 -11.35 9.57
C ALA A 121 -11.91 -10.86 9.76
N ILE A 122 -11.57 -9.70 9.18
CA ILE A 122 -10.27 -9.03 9.34
C ILE A 122 -10.39 -7.72 10.17
N GLY A 123 -11.46 -7.59 10.95
CA GLY A 123 -11.65 -6.48 11.90
C GLY A 123 -12.17 -5.19 11.29
N ILE A 124 -12.58 -5.19 10.01
CA ILE A 124 -13.10 -3.99 9.34
C ILE A 124 -14.62 -3.94 9.53
N ALA A 125 -15.07 -3.11 10.47
CA ALA A 125 -16.50 -3.00 10.81
C ALA A 125 -17.32 -2.19 9.79
N ASN A 126 -16.71 -1.28 9.04
CA ASN A 126 -17.40 -0.41 8.11
C ASN A 126 -16.53 0.01 6.93
N LEU A 127 -16.81 -0.53 5.74
CA LEU A 127 -16.12 -0.14 4.50
C LEU A 127 -16.34 1.33 4.13
N GLY A 128 -17.41 1.95 4.63
CA GLY A 128 -17.72 3.37 4.43
C GLY A 128 -16.75 4.33 5.13
N ARG A 129 -15.85 3.83 5.98
CA ARG A 129 -14.89 4.63 6.76
C ARG A 129 -13.48 4.04 6.64
N PRO A 130 -12.78 4.26 5.51
CA PRO A 130 -11.40 3.83 5.38
C PRO A 130 -10.49 4.60 6.34
N ASP A 131 -9.43 3.96 6.81
CA ASP A 131 -8.39 4.59 7.64
C ASP A 131 -7.49 5.49 6.78
N PHE A 132 -7.31 5.13 5.51
CA PHE A 132 -6.60 5.95 4.51
C PHE A 132 -7.28 5.88 3.14
N GLY A 133 -7.13 6.94 2.34
CA GLY A 133 -7.75 7.03 1.02
C GLY A 133 -9.24 7.36 1.08
N ASP A 134 -9.95 7.07 -0.02
CA ASP A 134 -11.32 7.50 -0.21
C ASP A 134 -12.29 6.32 -0.23
N MET A 135 -13.48 6.50 0.35
CA MET A 135 -14.53 5.49 0.32
C MET A 135 -15.04 5.26 -1.11
N VAL A 136 -15.20 3.99 -1.49
CA VAL A 136 -15.79 3.56 -2.76
C VAL A 136 -17.05 2.72 -2.52
N ALA A 137 -17.98 2.80 -3.47
CA ALA A 137 -19.19 1.98 -3.42
C ALA A 137 -18.87 0.52 -3.77
N VAL A 138 -19.53 -0.41 -3.07
CA VAL A 138 -19.50 -1.85 -3.35
C VAL A 138 -20.88 -2.26 -3.85
N GLY A 139 -20.94 -2.75 -5.09
CA GLY A 139 -22.15 -3.26 -5.73
C GLY A 139 -22.64 -4.58 -5.11
N SER A 140 -23.89 -4.91 -5.36
CA SER A 140 -24.52 -6.12 -4.79
C SER A 140 -23.95 -7.43 -5.35
N ASP A 141 -23.38 -7.41 -6.55
CA ASP A 141 -22.70 -8.53 -7.20
C ASP A 141 -21.17 -8.49 -7.05
N GLU A 142 -20.64 -7.50 -6.32
CA GLU A 142 -19.22 -7.33 -6.08
C GLU A 142 -18.80 -7.96 -4.74
N VAL A 143 -17.56 -8.44 -4.73
CA VAL A 143 -16.91 -9.01 -3.56
C VAL A 143 -15.80 -8.04 -3.14
N PRO A 144 -15.77 -7.57 -1.89
CA PRO A 144 -14.61 -6.87 -1.36
C PRO A 144 -13.40 -7.80 -1.35
N VAL A 145 -12.35 -7.43 -2.08
CA VAL A 145 -11.08 -8.16 -2.13
C VAL A 145 -9.98 -7.28 -1.56
N PHE A 146 -9.16 -7.85 -0.68
CA PHE A 146 -8.18 -7.12 0.12
C PHE A 146 -6.77 -7.61 -0.19
N TRP A 147 -5.86 -6.69 -0.49
CA TRP A 147 -4.44 -6.95 -0.69
C TRP A 147 -3.63 -6.26 0.39
N ALA A 148 -2.51 -6.84 0.81
CA ALA A 148 -1.54 -6.16 1.67
C ALA A 148 -1.16 -4.81 1.06
N CYS A 149 -0.93 -3.80 1.88
CA CYS A 149 -0.63 -2.44 1.42
C CYS A 149 0.73 -1.97 1.91
N GLY A 150 1.42 -1.18 1.07
CA GLY A 150 2.71 -0.53 1.37
C GLY A 150 2.63 0.52 2.48
N VAL A 151 1.45 0.79 3.04
CA VAL A 151 1.25 1.61 4.24
C VAL A 151 1.45 0.81 5.54
N THR A 152 1.50 -0.53 5.48
CA THR A 152 1.78 -1.39 6.66
C THR A 152 3.06 -0.99 7.43
N PRO A 153 4.19 -0.67 6.76
CA PRO A 153 5.38 -0.15 7.44
C PRO A 153 5.11 1.13 8.23
N GLN A 154 4.23 2.02 7.76
CA GLN A 154 3.91 3.25 8.49
C GLN A 154 3.23 2.93 9.83
N ALA A 155 2.32 1.97 9.84
CA ALA A 155 1.71 1.48 11.09
C ALA A 155 2.75 0.88 12.05
N ALA A 156 3.69 0.09 11.52
CA ALA A 156 4.78 -0.49 12.31
C ALA A 156 5.73 0.59 12.86
N VAL A 157 6.05 1.64 12.09
CA VAL A 157 6.89 2.76 12.52
C VAL A 157 6.21 3.58 13.62
N MET A 158 4.92 3.88 13.48
CA MET A 158 4.16 4.60 14.49
C MET A 158 4.11 3.85 15.83
N GLN A 159 4.09 2.51 15.78
CA GLN A 159 4.14 1.67 16.99
C GLN A 159 5.55 1.52 17.56
N ALA A 160 6.55 1.27 16.72
CA ALA A 160 7.94 1.07 17.12
C ALA A 160 8.61 2.34 17.64
N LYS A 161 8.13 3.51 17.18
CA LYS A 161 8.65 4.84 17.53
C LYS A 161 10.17 4.95 17.45
N PRO A 162 10.77 4.58 16.30
CA PRO A 162 12.20 4.80 16.10
C PRO A 162 12.53 6.29 16.21
N ASP A 163 13.76 6.60 16.62
CA ASP A 163 14.25 7.98 16.75
C ASP A 163 14.03 8.77 15.45
N LEU A 164 14.29 8.10 14.31
CA LEU A 164 14.19 8.70 12.98
C LEU A 164 13.76 7.67 11.92
N VAL A 165 12.74 8.02 11.12
CA VAL A 165 12.36 7.33 9.88
C VAL A 165 12.01 8.37 8.82
N ILE A 166 12.34 8.07 7.56
CA ILE A 166 11.97 8.89 6.41
C ILE A 166 11.16 8.02 5.45
N THR A 167 10.01 8.51 4.99
CA THR A 167 9.21 7.88 3.94
C THR A 167 8.96 8.85 2.80
N HIS A 168 8.37 8.37 1.70
CA HIS A 168 7.77 9.26 0.71
C HIS A 168 6.45 9.83 1.24
N ILE A 169 6.03 10.99 0.72
CA ILE A 169 4.65 11.46 0.87
C ILE A 169 3.74 10.49 0.10
N PRO A 170 2.58 10.05 0.64
CA PRO A 170 1.63 9.24 -0.11
C PRO A 170 1.34 9.83 -1.51
N GLY A 171 1.42 9.01 -2.55
CA GLY A 171 1.28 9.46 -3.95
C GLY A 171 2.56 10.02 -4.60
N HIS A 172 3.64 10.22 -3.85
CA HIS A 172 4.92 10.78 -4.32
C HIS A 172 5.99 9.68 -4.41
N MET A 173 5.69 8.61 -5.14
CA MET A 173 6.55 7.41 -5.21
C MET A 173 7.86 7.65 -5.97
N PHE A 174 8.85 6.83 -5.69
CA PHE A 174 10.05 6.69 -6.52
C PHE A 174 9.73 5.88 -7.79
N VAL A 175 9.99 6.45 -8.96
CA VAL A 175 9.81 5.77 -10.25
C VAL A 175 11.11 5.10 -10.64
N THR A 176 11.08 3.78 -10.79
CA THR A 176 12.24 2.98 -11.18
C THR A 176 12.32 2.78 -12.69
N ASP A 177 13.50 2.43 -13.20
CA ASP A 177 13.67 1.96 -14.58
C ASP A 177 13.15 0.52 -14.81
N LEU A 178 12.79 -0.21 -13.74
CA LEU A 178 12.21 -1.55 -13.84
C LEU A 178 10.84 -1.49 -14.50
N ARG A 179 10.65 -2.32 -15.52
CA ARG A 179 9.37 -2.50 -16.18
C ARG A 179 8.46 -3.38 -15.36
N HIS A 180 7.15 -3.19 -15.55
CA HIS A 180 6.11 -4.00 -14.92
C HIS A 180 6.32 -5.51 -15.10
N GLU A 181 6.78 -5.93 -16.28
CA GLU A 181 7.06 -7.33 -16.61
C GLU A 181 8.17 -7.95 -15.75
N GLU A 182 9.11 -7.14 -15.27
CA GLU A 182 10.25 -7.57 -14.45
C GLU A 182 9.87 -7.72 -12.96
N SER A 183 8.64 -7.33 -12.59
CA SER A 183 8.07 -7.52 -11.25
C SER A 183 7.18 -8.76 -11.11
N ARG A 184 7.09 -9.56 -12.19
CA ARG A 184 6.40 -10.86 -12.20
C ARG A 184 7.18 -11.96 -11.49
#